data_AF-A0A2E7HHD9-F1
#
_entry.id   AF-A0A2E7HHD9-F1
#
_cell.length_a   1.000
_cell.length_b   1.000
_cell.length_c   1.000
_cell.angle_alpha   90.00
_cell.angle_beta   90.00
_cell.angle_gamma   90.00
#
_symmetry.space_group_name_H-M   'P 1'
#
loop_
_entity.id
_entity.type
_entity.pdbx_description
1 polymer ?
#
loop_
_entity_poly.entity_id
_entity_poly.type
_entity_poly.pdbx_seq_one_letter_code
_entity_poly.pdbx_strand_id
1 'polypeptide(L)'
;MELEQESGPRADADLGTFFPGQFQAADAVVRVCRVQEIVTATLAAWGREGDTRPLHLLDVRGQAEFAACHVPGAVSAPGGQLVECVDNWIGVRGGRIVALDDNGISARMAAGWL
;
A
#
# COMPACT_ATOMS: atom_id res chain seq x y z
N MET A 1 4.86 -8.32 -42.13
CA MET A 1 4.80 -9.07 -40.86
C MET A 1 4.35 -8.08 -39.82
N GLU A 2 3.04 -7.81 -39.82
CA GLU A 2 2.39 -6.88 -38.92
C GLU A 2 2.26 -7.58 -37.57
N LEU A 3 2.79 -6.95 -36.52
CA LEU A 3 2.63 -7.41 -35.15
C LEU A 3 1.21 -7.05 -34.72
N GLU A 4 0.33 -8.05 -34.70
CA GLU A 4 -0.95 -7.97 -34.03
C GLU A 4 -0.68 -7.65 -32.56
N GLN A 5 -0.97 -6.41 -32.16
CA GLN A 5 -1.12 -6.07 -30.75
C GLN A 5 -2.41 -6.72 -30.29
N GLU A 6 -2.31 -7.97 -29.84
CA GLU A 6 -3.34 -8.60 -29.03
C GLU A 6 -3.54 -7.75 -27.78
N SER A 7 -4.57 -6.92 -27.83
CA SER A 7 -5.03 -6.13 -26.71
C SER A 7 -5.65 -7.10 -25.71
N GLY A 8 -4.80 -7.72 -24.89
CA GLY A 8 -5.21 -8.41 -23.67
C GLY A 8 -6.08 -7.48 -22.82
N PRO A 9 -6.92 -8.02 -21.93
CA PRO A 9 -7.86 -7.22 -21.15
C PRO A 9 -7.06 -6.16 -20.39
N ARG A 10 -7.21 -4.90 -20.82
CA ARG A 10 -6.81 -3.77 -20.00
C ARG A 10 -7.66 -3.87 -18.73
N ALA A 11 -7.01 -3.76 -17.58
CA ALA A 11 -7.66 -3.80 -16.27
C ALA A 11 -8.53 -2.54 -16.11
N ASP A 12 -9.63 -2.52 -16.84
CA ASP A 12 -10.62 -1.47 -16.85
C ASP A 12 -11.84 -2.07 -16.15
N ALA A 13 -12.12 -1.60 -14.93
CA ALA A 13 -13.32 -1.84 -14.15
C ALA A 13 -13.46 -3.21 -13.44
N ASP A 14 -12.79 -3.33 -12.29
CA ASP A 14 -13.49 -3.82 -11.08
C ASP A 14 -12.91 -3.13 -9.82
N LEU A 15 -13.23 -1.83 -9.67
CA LEU A 15 -12.85 -1.00 -8.53
C LEU A 15 -13.83 -1.14 -7.35
N GLY A 16 -14.35 -2.34 -7.06
CA GLY A 16 -15.30 -2.45 -5.96
C GLY A 16 -15.92 -3.79 -5.61
N THR A 17 -15.64 -4.90 -6.32
CA THR A 17 -16.21 -6.18 -5.89
C THR A 17 -15.50 -6.72 -4.65
N PHE A 18 -16.12 -6.44 -3.51
CA PHE A 18 -15.79 -6.95 -2.19
C PHE A 18 -16.12 -8.45 -2.14
N PHE A 19 -15.09 -9.29 -2.14
CA PHE A 19 -15.26 -10.73 -1.97
C PHE A 19 -15.08 -11.11 -0.49
N PRO A 20 -16.03 -11.81 0.15
CA PRO A 20 -15.93 -12.19 1.57
C PRO A 20 -14.63 -12.94 1.96
N GLY A 21 -13.97 -13.61 1.00
CA GLY A 21 -12.69 -14.29 1.21
C GLY A 21 -11.45 -13.38 1.31
N GLN A 22 -11.55 -12.11 0.90
CA GLN A 22 -10.41 -11.17 0.90
C GLN A 22 -9.93 -10.85 2.33
N PHE A 23 -10.83 -10.80 3.30
CA PHE A 23 -10.49 -10.58 4.71
C PHE A 23 -9.71 -11.75 5.30
N GLN A 24 -10.13 -12.98 5.01
CA GLN A 24 -9.45 -14.19 5.50
C GLN A 24 -8.04 -14.30 4.93
N ALA A 25 -7.85 -13.95 3.65
CA ALA A 25 -6.54 -13.88 3.03
C ALA A 25 -5.67 -12.78 3.64
N ALA A 26 -6.22 -11.57 3.85
CA ALA A 26 -5.51 -10.46 4.48
C ALA A 26 -5.07 -10.80 5.93
N ASP A 27 -5.94 -11.43 6.72
CA ASP A 27 -5.61 -11.90 8.08
C ASP A 27 -4.51 -12.95 8.07
N ALA A 28 -4.53 -13.86 7.08
CA ALA A 28 -3.46 -14.84 6.92
C ALA A 28 -2.12 -14.17 6.61
N VAL A 29 -2.10 -13.16 5.73
CA VAL A 29 -0.89 -12.36 5.44
C VAL A 29 -0.37 -11.67 6.69
N VAL A 30 -1.24 -11.00 7.46
CA VAL A 30 -0.84 -10.34 8.71
C VAL A 30 -0.16 -11.31 9.66
N ARG A 31 -0.72 -12.51 9.85
CA ARG A 31 -0.13 -13.52 10.72
C ARG A 31 1.18 -14.09 10.18
N VAL A 32 1.21 -14.48 8.90
CA VAL A 32 2.36 -15.18 8.30
C VAL A 32 3.54 -14.22 8.13
N CYS A 33 3.29 -13.03 7.60
CA CYS A 33 4.31 -12.01 7.35
C CYS A 33 4.58 -11.13 8.59
N ARG A 34 3.84 -11.33 9.68
CA ARG A 34 3.96 -10.57 10.95
C ARG A 34 3.81 -9.06 10.75
N VAL A 35 2.89 -8.67 9.87
CA VAL A 35 2.54 -7.27 9.65
C VAL A 35 1.98 -6.71 10.96
N GLN A 36 2.46 -5.53 11.36
CA GLN A 36 1.99 -4.86 12.57
C GLN A 36 0.97 -3.79 12.21
N GLU A 37 -0.17 -3.85 12.88
CA GLU A 37 -1.14 -2.76 12.88
C GLU A 37 -0.79 -1.77 13.98
N ILE A 38 -0.90 -0.49 13.66
CA ILE A 38 -0.60 0.59 14.59
C ILE A 38 -1.80 1.50 14.74
N VAL A 39 -1.86 2.17 15.89
CA VAL A 39 -2.84 3.24 16.13
C VAL A 39 -2.27 4.59 15.70
N THR A 40 -3.16 5.56 15.48
CA THR A 40 -2.81 6.93 15.10
C THR A 40 -1.85 7.62 16.08
N ALA A 41 -1.93 7.31 17.38
CA ALA A 41 -1.01 7.82 18.38
C ALA A 41 0.44 7.35 18.13
N THR A 42 0.64 6.09 17.74
CA THR A 42 1.96 5.55 17.39
C THR A 42 2.49 6.20 16.12
N LEU A 43 1.63 6.38 15.11
CA LEU A 43 2.00 7.09 13.88
C LEU A 43 2.45 8.52 14.17
N ALA A 44 1.71 9.25 15.01
CA ALA A 44 2.06 10.61 15.42
C ALA A 44 3.38 10.66 16.19
N ALA A 45 3.66 9.67 17.06
CA ALA A 45 4.93 9.56 17.76
C ALA A 45 6.10 9.35 16.77
N TRP A 46 5.95 8.42 15.83
CA TRP A 46 6.98 8.15 14.81
C TRP A 46 7.22 9.34 13.89
N GLY A 47 6.17 10.11 13.54
CA GLY A 47 6.32 11.33 12.76
C GLY A 47 7.23 12.37 13.42
N ARG A 48 7.24 12.44 14.76
CA ARG A 48 8.15 13.34 15.51
C ARG A 48 9.60 12.85 15.55
N GLU A 49 9.83 11.56 15.30
CA GLU A 49 11.16 10.94 15.30
C GLU A 49 11.79 10.92 13.89
N GLY A 50 11.11 11.48 12.88
CA GLY A 50 11.45 11.36 11.45
C GLY A 50 12.88 11.76 11.10
N ASP A 51 13.44 12.74 11.81
CA ASP A 51 14.82 13.20 11.62
C ASP A 51 15.87 12.14 12.02
N THR A 52 15.52 11.25 12.93
CA THR A 52 16.41 10.19 13.43
C THR A 52 16.14 8.83 12.79
N ARG A 53 14.89 8.58 12.41
CA ARG A 53 14.48 7.35 11.75
C ARG A 53 13.41 7.68 10.70
N PRO A 54 13.74 7.60 9.41
CA PRO A 54 12.81 7.92 8.34
C PRO A 54 11.50 7.14 8.46
N LEU A 55 10.39 7.81 8.14
CA LEU A 55 9.05 7.22 8.12
C LEU A 55 8.48 7.39 6.71
N HIS A 56 8.24 6.28 6.03
CA HIS A 56 7.57 6.23 4.73
C HIS A 56 6.09 5.96 4.97
N LEU A 57 5.26 7.00 4.84
CA LEU A 57 3.80 6.91 4.95
C LEU A 57 3.20 6.77 3.55
N LEU A 58 2.76 5.56 3.20
CA LEU A 58 2.42 5.17 1.83
C LEU A 58 0.93 4.83 1.75
N ASP A 59 0.17 5.56 0.94
CA ASP A 59 -1.23 5.23 0.64
C ASP A 59 -1.27 4.28 -0.55
N VAL A 60 -1.71 3.04 -0.30
CA VAL A 60 -1.64 1.96 -1.28
C VAL A 60 -2.91 1.80 -2.12
N ARG A 61 -3.88 2.70 -1.92
CA ARG A 61 -5.11 2.77 -2.72
C ARG A 61 -4.81 3.29 -4.13
N GLY A 62 -5.82 3.26 -5.00
CA GLY A 62 -5.71 3.79 -6.34
C GLY A 62 -5.39 5.29 -6.35
N GLN A 63 -4.70 5.75 -7.40
CA GLN A 63 -4.30 7.14 -7.55
C GLN A 63 -5.48 8.13 -7.46
N ALA A 64 -6.64 7.75 -7.99
CA ALA A 64 -7.85 8.57 -7.96
C ALA A 64 -8.42 8.72 -6.54
N GLU A 65 -8.38 7.66 -5.74
CA GLU A 65 -8.84 7.67 -4.34
C GLU A 65 -7.94 8.55 -3.48
N PHE A 66 -6.61 8.42 -3.65
CA PHE A 66 -5.64 9.31 -3.01
C PHE A 66 -5.89 10.77 -3.39
N ALA A 67 -6.08 11.06 -4.68
CA ALA A 67 -6.30 12.44 -5.16
C ALA A 67 -7.61 13.04 -4.63
N ALA A 68 -8.64 12.22 -4.37
CA ALA A 68 -9.89 12.68 -3.79
C ALA A 68 -9.74 13.09 -2.33
N CYS A 69 -9.04 12.28 -1.52
CA CYS A 69 -8.70 12.59 -0.13
C CYS A 69 -7.65 11.61 0.40
N HIS A 70 -6.65 12.13 1.13
CA HIS A 70 -5.61 11.32 1.76
C HIS A 70 -5.15 11.91 3.08
N VAL A 71 -4.46 11.09 3.88
CA VAL A 71 -3.84 11.51 5.14
C VAL A 71 -2.72 12.52 4.85
N PRO A 72 -2.67 13.68 5.52
CA PRO A 72 -1.60 14.65 5.33
C PRO A 72 -0.21 14.04 5.54
N GLY A 73 0.69 14.27 4.58
CA GLY A 73 2.05 13.71 4.58
C GLY A 73 2.15 12.29 4.03
N ALA A 74 1.04 11.64 3.65
CA ALA A 74 1.08 10.39 2.91
C ALA A 74 1.49 10.61 1.46
N VAL A 75 2.17 9.62 0.88
CA VAL A 75 2.56 9.58 -0.53
C VAL A 75 1.75 8.49 -1.23
N SER A 76 1.20 8.77 -2.41
CA SER A 76 0.51 7.76 -3.21
C SER A 76 1.50 6.71 -3.71
N ALA A 77 1.23 5.44 -3.38
CA ALA A 77 2.03 4.28 -3.74
C ALA A 77 1.14 3.07 -4.05
N PRO A 78 0.41 3.05 -5.18
CA PRO A 78 -0.58 2.01 -5.48
C PRO A 78 0.00 0.60 -5.31
N GLY A 79 -0.70 -0.25 -4.56
CA GLY A 79 -0.11 -1.47 -3.98
C GLY A 79 0.67 -2.37 -4.95
N GLY A 80 0.12 -2.64 -6.15
CA GLY A 80 0.83 -3.45 -7.16
C GLY A 80 2.15 -2.82 -7.62
N GLN A 81 2.14 -1.51 -7.88
CA GLN A 81 3.34 -0.76 -8.29
C GLN A 81 4.36 -0.65 -7.16
N LEU A 82 3.90 -0.51 -5.92
CA LEU A 82 4.77 -0.46 -4.75
C LEU A 82 5.56 -1.76 -4.58
N VAL A 83 4.94 -2.92 -4.80
CA VAL A 83 5.63 -4.22 -4.70
C VAL A 83 6.61 -4.42 -5.84
N GLU A 84 6.27 -3.99 -7.05
CA GLU A 84 7.13 -4.16 -8.23
C GLU A 84 8.33 -3.19 -8.24
N CYS A 85 8.14 -1.96 -7.74
CA CYS A 85 9.10 -0.86 -7.86
C CYS A 85 9.31 -0.10 -6.54
N VAL A 86 9.49 -0.82 -5.44
CA VAL A 86 9.57 -0.27 -4.07
C VAL A 86 10.59 0.86 -3.90
N ASP A 87 11.66 0.85 -4.68
CA ASP A 87 12.73 1.83 -4.68
C ASP A 87 12.29 3.23 -5.12
N ASN A 88 11.18 3.36 -5.84
CA ASN A 88 10.57 4.66 -6.17
C ASN A 88 10.01 5.39 -4.94
N TRP A 89 9.72 4.67 -3.85
CA TRP A 89 9.14 5.23 -2.62
C TRP A 89 10.06 5.14 -1.41
N ILE A 90 10.93 4.13 -1.36
CA ILE A 90 11.74 3.80 -0.19
C ILE A 90 13.22 3.87 -0.55
N GLY A 91 13.77 5.09 -0.45
CA GLY A 91 15.19 5.34 -0.76
C GLY A 91 16.18 5.03 0.35
N VAL A 92 15.71 4.73 1.57
CA VAL A 92 16.58 4.52 2.76
C VAL A 92 16.24 3.22 3.47
N ARG A 93 17.27 2.39 3.70
CA ARG A 93 17.14 1.16 4.50
C ARG A 93 17.05 1.49 6.00
N GLY A 94 16.31 0.67 6.76
CA GLY A 94 16.20 0.81 8.23
C GLY A 94 15.15 1.83 8.70
N GLY A 95 14.48 2.52 7.77
CA GLY A 95 13.31 3.33 8.04
C GLY A 95 12.12 2.53 8.55
N ARG A 96 11.06 3.22 8.94
CA ARG A 96 9.73 2.66 9.21
C ARG A 96 8.87 2.84 7.97
N ILE A 97 8.05 1.84 7.67
CA ILE A 97 7.10 1.89 6.56
C ILE A 97 5.70 1.69 7.14
N VAL A 98 4.77 2.54 6.74
CA VAL A 98 3.36 2.44 7.12
C VAL A 98 2.54 2.49 5.83
N ALA A 99 1.88 1.38 5.50
CA ALA A 99 0.92 1.32 4.42
C ALA A 99 -0.48 1.73 4.92
N LEU A 100 -1.21 2.51 4.13
CA LEU A 100 -2.55 3.03 4.44
C LEU A 100 -3.57 2.57 3.41
N ASP A 101 -4.76 2.22 3.90
CA ASP A 101 -5.98 2.03 3.11
C ASP A 101 -7.21 2.44 3.95
N ASP A 102 -8.40 2.28 3.37
CA ASP A 102 -9.70 2.52 4.03
C ASP A 102 -10.55 1.25 4.15
N ASN A 103 -10.12 0.14 3.55
CA ASN A 103 -10.84 -1.13 3.52
C ASN A 103 -10.20 -2.24 4.37
N GLY A 104 -8.98 -2.00 4.87
CA GLY A 104 -8.21 -2.96 5.67
C GLY A 104 -7.68 -4.17 4.90
N ILE A 105 -7.72 -4.18 3.56
CA ILE A 105 -7.20 -5.29 2.75
C ILE A 105 -5.92 -4.86 2.05
N SER A 106 -5.97 -3.79 1.26
CA SER A 106 -4.86 -3.35 0.40
C SER A 106 -3.58 -3.08 1.20
N ALA A 107 -3.69 -2.42 2.35
CA ALA A 107 -2.56 -2.11 3.22
C ALA A 107 -1.94 -3.38 3.82
N ARG A 108 -2.78 -4.32 4.29
CA ARG A 108 -2.32 -5.60 4.85
C ARG A 108 -1.61 -6.44 3.78
N MET A 109 -2.19 -6.50 2.58
CA MET A 109 -1.64 -7.24 1.46
C MET A 109 -0.30 -6.65 1.01
N ALA A 110 -0.22 -5.34 0.79
CA ALA A 110 1.00 -4.67 0.36
C ALA A 110 2.11 -4.77 1.42
N ALA A 111 1.78 -4.55 2.70
CA ALA A 111 2.75 -4.66 3.80
C ALA A 111 3.31 -6.08 3.96
N GLY A 112 2.60 -7.12 3.54
CA GLY A 112 3.09 -8.50 3.57
C GLY A 112 4.28 -8.79 2.64
N TRP A 113 4.56 -7.89 1.69
CA TRP A 113 5.67 -8.00 0.74
C TRP A 113 6.88 -7.14 1.09
N LEU A 114 6.77 -6.27 2.11
CA LEU A 114 7.79 -5.31 2.54
C LEU A 114 8.55 -5.82 3.77
#